data_AF-A0A914C2U2-F1
#
_entry.id   AF-A0A914C2U2-F1
#
_cell.length_a   1.000
_cell.length_b   1.000
_cell.length_c   1.000
_cell.angle_alpha   90.00
_cell.angle_beta   90.00
_cell.angle_gamma   90.00
#
_symmetry.space_group_name_H-M   'P 1'
#
loop_
_entity.id
_entity.type
_entity.pdbx_description
1 polymer ?
#
loop_
_entity_poly.entity_id
_entity_poly.type
_entity_poly.pdbx_seq_one_letter_code
_entity_poly.pdbx_strand_id
1 'polypeptide(L)'
;MTETSVQNTPINEAAETARTYNPGTIRHIVMFKYKDDITAAQKQNVITAFLTLKDNCKRNGTAYIRDIEYGFPSSKEGKDQNMEVAFFAIKTTNSKTKKKISIMSMKSWTAAKM
;
A
#
# COMPACT_ATOMS: atom_id res chain seq x y z
N MET A 1 -37.85 -27.52 14.81
CA MET A 1 -36.57 -26.81 14.98
C MET A 1 -35.58 -27.44 14.02
N THR A 2 -35.43 -26.89 12.81
CA THR A 2 -34.47 -27.40 11.82
C THR A 2 -33.17 -26.64 12.00
N GLU A 3 -32.16 -27.29 12.58
CA GLU A 3 -30.80 -26.78 12.63
C GLU A 3 -30.25 -26.69 11.22
N THR A 4 -30.02 -25.46 10.75
CA THR A 4 -29.31 -25.19 9.50
C THR A 4 -27.85 -25.58 9.70
N SER A 5 -27.46 -26.75 9.17
CA SER A 5 -26.06 -27.15 9.08
C SER A 5 -25.30 -26.16 8.20
N VAL A 6 -24.45 -25.34 8.81
CA VAL A 6 -23.51 -24.49 8.09
C VAL A 6 -22.49 -25.42 7.42
N GLN A 7 -22.57 -25.55 6.10
CA GLN A 7 -21.55 -26.26 5.33
C GLN A 7 -20.25 -25.46 5.39
N ASN A 8 -19.24 -26.00 6.09
CA ASN A 8 -17.88 -25.50 6.03
C ASN A 8 -17.28 -25.84 4.66
N THR A 9 -17.43 -24.93 3.69
CA THR A 9 -16.71 -25.02 2.42
C THR A 9 -15.21 -24.93 2.69
N PRO A 10 -14.38 -25.85 2.16
CA PRO A 10 -12.93 -25.77 2.33
C PRO A 10 -12.44 -24.44 1.75
N ILE A 11 -11.74 -23.67 2.59
CA ILE A 11 -11.17 -22.38 2.21
C ILE A 11 -10.12 -22.67 1.13
N ASN A 12 -10.42 -22.35 -0.12
CA ASN A 12 -9.39 -22.38 -1.16
C ASN A 12 -8.52 -21.14 -0.99
N GLU A 13 -7.49 -21.26 -0.16
CA GLU A 13 -6.57 -20.17 0.18
C GLU A 13 -5.91 -19.53 -1.07
N ALA A 14 -5.66 -20.33 -2.11
CA ALA A 14 -5.13 -19.83 -3.38
C ALA A 14 -6.15 -18.98 -4.14
N ALA A 15 -7.45 -19.30 -4.05
CA ALA A 15 -8.52 -18.50 -4.67
C ALA A 15 -8.82 -17.20 -3.88
N GLU A 16 -8.71 -17.19 -2.56
CA GLU A 16 -8.89 -15.96 -1.75
C GLU A 16 -7.71 -14.97 -1.86
N THR A 17 -6.52 -15.48 -2.18
CA THR A 17 -5.33 -14.64 -2.44
C THR A 17 -5.13 -14.38 -3.94
N ALA A 18 -6.01 -14.93 -4.79
CA ALA A 18 -5.93 -14.77 -6.23
C ALA A 18 -6.05 -13.31 -6.64
N ARG A 19 -5.32 -12.95 -7.70
CA ARG A 19 -5.31 -11.61 -8.33
C ARG A 19 -6.64 -11.22 -8.97
N THR A 20 -7.70 -11.99 -8.83
CA THR A 20 -9.05 -11.65 -9.32
C THR A 20 -10.05 -11.60 -8.18
N TYR A 21 -9.61 -11.88 -6.96
CA TYR A 21 -10.46 -11.93 -5.80
C TYR A 21 -10.81 -10.52 -5.32
N ASN A 22 -12.12 -10.22 -5.27
CA ASN A 22 -12.71 -8.94 -4.87
C ASN A 22 -12.08 -7.71 -5.56
N PRO A 23 -12.40 -7.48 -6.85
CA PRO A 23 -11.96 -6.27 -7.54
C PRO A 23 -12.49 -5.02 -6.83
N GLY A 24 -11.62 -4.06 -6.57
CA GLY A 24 -11.98 -2.82 -5.91
C GLY A 24 -11.00 -1.68 -6.19
N THR A 25 -11.45 -0.45 -5.92
CA THR A 25 -10.62 0.74 -6.01
C THR A 25 -9.90 0.97 -4.69
N ILE A 26 -8.57 0.99 -4.70
CA ILE A 26 -7.77 1.39 -3.54
C ILE A 26 -7.21 2.79 -3.77
N ARG A 27 -7.42 3.66 -2.80
CA ARG A 27 -6.66 4.91 -2.64
C ARG A 27 -5.43 4.61 -1.79
N HIS A 28 -4.25 4.74 -2.37
CA HIS A 28 -2.99 4.57 -1.67
C HIS A 28 -2.39 5.94 -1.37
N ILE A 29 -2.12 6.20 -0.09
CA ILE A 29 -1.52 7.46 0.36
C ILE A 29 -0.04 7.22 0.62
N VAL A 30 0.81 8.07 0.05
CA VAL A 30 2.25 8.10 0.31
C VAL A 30 2.63 9.51 0.70
N MET A 31 3.39 9.67 1.78
CA MET A 31 3.83 10.97 2.26
C MET A 31 5.36 10.96 2.35
N PHE A 32 5.99 12.06 1.96
CA PHE A 32 7.44 12.23 2.05
C PHE A 32 7.79 13.33 3.04
N LYS A 33 8.79 13.02 3.86
CA LYS A 33 9.61 13.98 4.60
C LYS A 33 10.96 14.03 3.90
N TYR A 34 11.35 15.19 3.37
CA TYR A 34 12.67 15.33 2.77
C TYR A 34 13.71 15.60 3.86
N LYS A 35 14.98 15.48 3.47
CA LYS A 35 16.09 15.97 4.28
C LYS A 35 16.24 17.48 4.07
N ASP A 36 16.87 18.15 5.02
CA ASP A 36 17.02 19.61 5.04
C ASP A 36 17.89 20.14 3.89
N ASP A 37 18.73 19.30 3.29
CA ASP A 37 19.65 19.63 2.20
C ASP A 37 19.04 19.52 0.80
N ILE A 38 17.76 19.14 0.70
CA ILE A 38 17.08 18.94 -0.58
C ILE A 38 16.57 20.27 -1.15
N THR A 39 17.03 20.59 -2.37
CA THR A 39 16.63 21.77 -3.12
C THR A 39 15.20 21.69 -3.65
N ALA A 40 14.58 22.84 -3.91
CA ALA A 40 13.25 22.91 -4.53
C ALA A 40 13.19 22.17 -5.88
N ALA A 41 14.26 22.23 -6.69
CA ALA A 41 14.34 21.53 -7.97
C ALA A 41 14.31 20.01 -7.79
N GLN A 42 15.00 19.47 -6.78
CA GLN A 42 14.96 18.03 -6.47
C GLN A 42 13.58 17.60 -5.97
N LYS A 43 12.92 18.41 -5.12
CA LYS A 43 11.53 18.13 -4.70
C LYS A 43 10.59 18.09 -5.90
N GLN A 44 10.74 19.03 -6.83
CA GLN A 44 9.95 19.04 -8.06
C GLN A 44 10.21 17.80 -8.93
N ASN A 45 11.47 17.34 -9.03
CA ASN A 45 11.80 16.11 -9.76
C ASN A 45 11.10 14.89 -9.15
N VAL A 46 11.02 14.79 -7.81
CA VAL A 46 10.28 13.72 -7.13
C VAL A 46 8.79 13.77 -7.47
N ILE A 47 8.18 14.96 -7.43
CA ILE A 47 6.77 15.14 -7.80
C ILE A 47 6.53 14.69 -9.25
N THR A 48 7.34 15.19 -10.19
CA THR A 48 7.23 14.83 -11.60
C THR A 48 7.40 13.33 -11.79
N ALA A 49 8.46 12.73 -11.22
CA ALA A 49 8.71 11.29 -11.33
C ALA A 49 7.54 10.46 -10.79
N PHE A 50 6.96 10.86 -9.65
CA PHE A 50 5.83 10.16 -9.06
C PHE A 50 4.57 10.25 -9.93
N LEU A 51 4.29 11.42 -10.53
CA LEU A 51 3.17 11.58 -11.47
C LEU A 51 3.32 10.71 -12.72
N THR A 52 4.54 10.57 -13.26
CA THR A 52 4.79 9.70 -14.43
C THR A 52 4.53 8.22 -14.17
N LEU A 53 4.43 7.79 -12.90
CA LEU A 53 4.13 6.40 -12.58
C LEU A 53 2.78 5.97 -13.14
N LYS A 54 1.82 6.89 -13.32
CA LYS A 54 0.52 6.58 -13.94
C LYS A 54 0.69 5.93 -15.32
N ASP A 55 1.66 6.39 -16.09
CA ASP A 55 1.90 5.96 -17.47
C ASP A 55 2.93 4.82 -17.54
N ASN A 56 3.92 4.85 -16.66
CA ASN A 56 5.03 3.90 -16.65
C ASN A 56 4.68 2.57 -15.93
N CYS A 57 3.80 2.60 -14.92
CA CYS A 57 3.45 1.41 -14.15
C CYS A 57 2.42 0.55 -14.88
N LYS A 58 2.91 -0.37 -15.70
CA LYS A 58 2.12 -1.36 -16.43
C LYS A 58 2.21 -2.73 -15.76
N ARG A 59 1.09 -3.43 -15.69
CA ARG A 59 0.97 -4.82 -15.27
C ARG A 59 0.47 -5.62 -16.46
N ASN A 60 1.28 -6.59 -16.91
CA ASN A 60 1.01 -7.36 -18.14
C ASN A 60 0.78 -6.44 -19.37
N GLY A 61 1.50 -5.33 -19.46
CA GLY A 61 1.34 -4.34 -20.53
C GLY A 61 0.20 -3.33 -20.32
N THR A 62 -0.68 -3.53 -19.33
CA THR A 62 -1.81 -2.61 -19.04
C THR A 62 -1.52 -1.70 -17.86
N ALA A 63 -1.74 -0.40 -18.01
CA ALA A 63 -1.64 0.56 -16.89
C ALA A 63 -2.69 0.24 -15.81
N TYR A 64 -2.27 0.11 -14.56
CA TYR A 64 -3.17 -0.26 -13.44
C TYR A 64 -3.38 0.88 -12.42
N ILE A 65 -2.59 1.93 -12.52
CA ILE A 65 -2.84 3.20 -11.82
C ILE A 65 -3.85 3.97 -12.66
N ARG A 66 -4.91 4.45 -12.02
CA ARG A 66 -5.97 5.22 -12.67
C ARG A 66 -5.68 6.71 -12.57
N ASP A 67 -5.24 7.14 -11.41
CA ASP A 67 -4.98 8.53 -11.15
C ASP A 67 -3.94 8.72 -10.05
N ILE A 68 -3.22 9.85 -10.10
CA ILE A 68 -2.26 10.27 -9.08
C ILE A 68 -2.46 11.76 -8.85
N GLU A 69 -2.88 12.11 -7.65
CA GLU A 69 -2.98 13.49 -7.17
C GLU A 69 -1.88 13.73 -6.14
N TYR A 70 -1.45 14.99 -5.98
CA TYR A 70 -0.52 15.38 -4.93
C TYR A 70 -0.94 16.69 -4.28
N GLY A 71 -0.47 16.90 -3.05
CA GLY A 71 -0.73 18.13 -2.32
C GLY A 71 0.29 18.35 -1.20
N PHE A 72 0.35 19.60 -0.75
CA PHE A 72 1.14 20.02 0.40
C PHE A 72 0.26 20.01 1.66
N PRO A 73 0.76 19.59 2.82
CA PRO A 73 0.00 19.69 4.06
C PRO A 73 -0.34 21.15 4.36
N SER A 74 -1.63 21.41 4.57
CA SER A 74 -2.17 22.74 4.86
C SER A 74 -2.69 22.87 6.30
N SER A 75 -2.56 21.81 7.10
CA SER A 75 -3.06 21.78 8.48
C SER A 75 -2.24 22.70 9.38
N LYS A 76 -2.92 23.55 10.14
CA LYS A 76 -2.32 24.46 11.14
C LYS A 76 -2.21 23.82 12.54
N GLU A 77 -2.57 22.55 12.68
CA GLU A 77 -2.63 21.85 13.97
C GLU A 77 -1.26 21.42 14.50
N GLY A 78 -0.17 21.66 13.75
CA GLY A 78 1.21 21.40 14.19
C GLY A 78 1.55 19.90 14.37
N LYS A 79 0.79 19.00 13.72
CA LYS A 79 0.98 17.54 13.79
C LYS A 79 1.33 16.90 12.43
N ASP A 80 1.84 17.69 11.51
CA ASP A 80 2.27 17.29 10.16
C ASP A 80 3.53 16.39 10.16
N GLN A 81 4.22 16.23 11.30
CA GLN A 81 5.42 15.40 11.46
C GLN A 81 6.56 15.77 10.48
N ASN A 82 6.58 17.04 10.03
CA ASN A 82 7.46 17.55 8.98
C ASN A 82 7.31 16.80 7.64
N MET A 83 6.15 16.23 7.37
CA MET A 83 5.83 15.73 6.02
C MET A 83 5.61 16.95 5.12
N GLU A 84 6.20 16.93 3.93
CA GLU A 84 6.18 18.09 3.03
C GLU A 84 5.26 17.88 1.83
N VAL A 85 5.09 16.64 1.37
CA VAL A 85 4.21 16.34 0.24
C VAL A 85 3.52 15.01 0.47
N ALA A 86 2.24 14.96 0.08
CA ALA A 86 1.44 13.76 0.07
C ALA A 86 0.99 13.46 -1.37
N PHE A 87 0.94 12.17 -1.71
CA PHE A 87 0.45 11.65 -2.97
C PHE A 87 -0.71 10.70 -2.72
N PHE A 88 -1.78 10.86 -3.48
CA PHE A 88 -2.92 9.94 -3.53
C PHE A 88 -2.88 9.21 -4.86
N ALA A 89 -2.55 7.91 -4.84
CA ALA A 89 -2.59 7.06 -6.01
C ALA A 89 -3.86 6.20 -5.99
N ILE A 90 -4.75 6.42 -6.96
CA ILE A 90 -5.93 5.59 -7.18
C ILE A 90 -5.53 4.43 -8.08
N LYS A 91 -5.70 3.21 -7.58
CA LYS A 91 -5.39 1.98 -8.32
C LYS A 91 -6.54 1.00 -8.26
N THR A 92 -6.77 0.32 -9.37
CA THR A 92 -7.66 -0.85 -9.36
C THR A 92 -6.84 -2.05 -8.90
N THR A 93 -7.37 -2.76 -7.93
CA THR A 93 -6.67 -3.88 -7.31
C THR A 93 -7.65 -4.98 -6.98
N ASN A 94 -7.13 -6.18 -7.10
CA ASN A 94 -7.83 -7.43 -6.89
C ASN A 94 -6.95 -8.19 -5.89
N SER A 95 -7.16 -7.95 -4.60
CA SER A 95 -6.45 -8.64 -3.52
C SER A 95 -7.02 -8.20 -2.17
N LYS A 96 -7.51 -9.16 -1.38
CA LYS A 96 -7.59 -8.98 0.08
C LYS A 96 -6.19 -9.15 0.66
N THR A 97 -5.56 -8.05 1.04
CA THR A 97 -4.45 -8.11 1.99
C THR A 97 -5.06 -8.36 3.38
N LYS A 98 -5.36 -9.63 3.72
CA LYS A 98 -5.60 -10.00 5.13
C LYS A 98 -4.28 -9.78 5.86
N LYS A 99 -4.15 -8.65 6.55
CA LYS A 99 -3.02 -8.33 7.44
C LYS A 99 -3.09 -9.30 8.63
N LYS A 100 -2.56 -10.52 8.48
CA LYS A 100 -2.36 -11.45 9.60
C LYS A 100 -1.08 -11.02 10.29
N ILE A 101 -1.20 -10.12 11.25
CA ILE A 101 -0.12 -9.83 12.20
C ILE A 101 0.02 -11.09 13.06
N SER A 102 0.88 -12.00 12.63
CA SER A 102 1.33 -13.11 13.46
C SER A 102 2.42 -12.55 14.36
N ILE A 103 2.08 -12.29 15.63
CA ILE A 103 3.08 -12.10 16.69
C ILE A 103 3.75 -13.47 16.85
N MET A 104 4.80 -13.71 16.08
CA MET A 104 5.59 -14.92 16.22
C MET A 104 6.44 -14.75 17.48
N SER A 105 5.98 -15.38 18.55
CA SER A 105 6.69 -15.61 19.81
C SER A 105 8.17 -15.95 19.54
N MET A 106 9.08 -15.09 19.99
CA MET A 106 10.51 -15.41 20.13
C MET A 106 10.64 -16.66 20.99
N LYS A 107 10.98 -17.81 20.38
CA LYS A 107 11.52 -18.96 21.09
C LYS A 107 12.84 -19.36 20.42
N SER A 108 13.89 -19.18 21.22
CA SER A 108 15.23 -19.77 21.15
C SER A 108 16.00 -19.63 19.83
N TRP A 109 16.86 -18.61 19.76
CA TRP A 109 18.09 -18.67 18.98
C TRP A 109 19.16 -19.29 19.87
N THR A 110 19.53 -20.55 19.61
CA THR A 110 20.72 -21.17 20.22
C THR A 110 21.94 -20.68 19.47
N ALA A 111 22.75 -19.84 20.12
CA ALA A 111 24.05 -19.44 19.62
C ALA A 111 24.98 -20.67 19.61
N ALA A 112 25.38 -21.10 18.41
CA ALA A 112 26.50 -22.02 18.26
C ALA A 112 27.79 -21.24 18.54
N LYS A 113 28.40 -21.52 19.69
CA LYS A 113 29.78 -21.14 20.00
C LYS A 113 30.40 -22.24 20.87
N MET A 114 31.15 -23.13 20.22
CA MET A 114 32.37 -23.79 20.67
C MET A 114 32.80 -24.83 19.63
#